data_AF-A0A1J7C8Y6-F1
#
_entry.id   AF-A0A1J7C8Y6-F1
#
_cell.length_a   1.000
_cell.length_b   1.000
_cell.length_c   1.000
_cell.angle_alpha   90.00
_cell.angle_beta   90.00
_cell.angle_gamma   90.00
#
_symmetry.space_group_name_H-M   'P 1'
#
loop_
_entity.id
_entity.type
_entity.pdbx_description
1 polymer ?
#
loop_
_entity_poly.entity_id
_entity_poly.type
_entity_poly.pdbx_seq_one_letter_code
_entity_poly.pdbx_strand_id
1 'polypeptide(L)'
;MGRHIVKEIFHRLKSDGRIGALGLSQMEAPCESMVEMACLMHDIGNPPFGHFGEAAINDWFRRRLDIASLEQDALGNDRCQVASLRLRAGDEDNNALRGRIRLDLCHFEGNAQAIRMVHSLLKLNLTYAQVGCILKYTRPAYWQGPAPAAFSYLMKKPGFYLAEEEYVQTLRRELSLGEFHRFPLTYIMEAADDISYCIADLEDAVEKKIFTVEQLYLFLQKEWGSVVKGDLWLC
;
A
#
# COMPACT_ATOMS: atom_id res chain seq x y z
N MET A 1 -10.76 -9.13 -11.59
CA MET A 1 -9.59 -10.03 -11.43
C MET A 1 -9.55 -10.72 -10.06
N GLY A 2 -9.51 -9.99 -8.93
CA GLY A 2 -9.35 -10.58 -7.59
C GLY A 2 -10.33 -11.70 -7.20
N ARG A 3 -11.63 -11.55 -7.51
CA ARG A 3 -12.64 -12.61 -7.37
C ARG A 3 -12.23 -13.94 -8.00
N HIS A 4 -11.64 -13.90 -9.20
CA HIS A 4 -11.25 -15.10 -9.92
C HIS A 4 -10.05 -15.79 -9.24
N ILE A 5 -9.07 -15.00 -8.77
CA ILE A 5 -7.91 -15.52 -8.03
C ILE A 5 -8.37 -16.25 -6.75
N VAL A 6 -9.32 -15.67 -6.01
CA VAL A 6 -9.89 -16.34 -4.82
C VAL A 6 -10.53 -17.67 -5.19
N LYS A 7 -11.42 -17.70 -6.19
CA LYS A 7 -12.08 -18.95 -6.62
C LYS A 7 -11.09 -20.04 -7.02
N GLU A 8 -10.04 -19.66 -7.74
CA GLU A 8 -8.99 -20.60 -8.16
C GLU A 8 -8.21 -21.14 -6.95
N ILE A 9 -7.85 -20.30 -5.99
CA ILE A 9 -7.20 -20.76 -4.73
C ILE A 9 -8.09 -21.76 -3.99
N PHE A 10 -9.37 -21.43 -3.79
CA PHE A 10 -10.30 -22.31 -3.09
C PHE A 10 -10.59 -23.60 -3.85
N HIS A 11 -10.68 -23.55 -5.18
CA HIS A 11 -10.80 -24.73 -6.03
C HIS A 11 -9.62 -25.68 -5.84
N ARG A 12 -8.38 -25.18 -5.93
CA ARG A 12 -7.17 -26.00 -5.70
C ARG A 12 -7.11 -26.58 -4.30
N LEU A 13 -7.41 -25.78 -3.27
CA LEU A 13 -7.42 -26.27 -1.88
C LEU A 13 -8.47 -27.36 -1.63
N LYS A 14 -9.63 -27.30 -2.31
CA LYS A 14 -10.64 -28.36 -2.27
C LYS A 14 -10.16 -29.63 -2.99
N SER A 15 -9.61 -29.47 -4.20
CA SER A 15 -9.08 -30.58 -4.99
C SER A 15 -7.94 -31.31 -4.28
N ASP A 16 -7.09 -30.58 -3.55
CA ASP A 16 -6.00 -31.14 -2.74
C ASP A 16 -6.48 -31.72 -1.38
N GLY A 17 -7.76 -31.59 -1.03
CA GLY A 17 -8.31 -32.04 0.26
C GLY A 17 -7.83 -31.23 1.47
N ARG A 18 -7.21 -30.06 1.26
CA ARG A 18 -6.57 -29.24 2.30
C ARG A 18 -7.50 -28.26 3.01
N ILE A 19 -8.65 -27.96 2.41
CA ILE A 19 -9.54 -26.89 2.89
C ILE A 19 -10.04 -27.10 4.33
N GLY A 20 -10.37 -28.35 4.70
CA GLY A 20 -10.85 -28.70 6.03
C GLY A 20 -9.76 -28.59 7.09
N ALA A 21 -8.55 -29.07 6.77
CA ALA A 21 -7.40 -29.01 7.67
C ALA A 21 -6.95 -27.56 7.97
N LEU A 22 -7.18 -26.65 7.02
CA LEU A 22 -6.90 -25.22 7.17
C LEU A 22 -8.03 -24.43 7.83
N GLY A 23 -9.18 -25.06 8.12
CA GLY A 23 -10.35 -24.38 8.68
C GLY A 23 -11.04 -23.40 7.72
N LEU A 24 -10.84 -23.57 6.40
CA LEU A 24 -11.30 -22.61 5.39
C LEU A 24 -12.62 -23.01 4.71
N SER A 25 -13.28 -24.09 5.14
CA SER A 25 -14.44 -24.69 4.45
C SER A 25 -15.60 -23.74 4.17
N GLN A 26 -15.77 -22.68 4.96
CA GLN A 26 -16.83 -21.68 4.81
C GLN A 26 -16.30 -20.28 4.45
N MET A 27 -15.01 -20.17 4.11
CA MET A 27 -14.34 -18.88 3.94
C MET A 27 -14.32 -18.38 2.50
N GLU A 28 -14.73 -19.19 1.52
CA GLU A 28 -14.66 -18.82 0.10
C GLU A 28 -15.46 -17.55 -0.22
N ALA A 29 -16.75 -17.53 0.10
CA ALA A 29 -17.62 -16.38 -0.21
C ALA A 29 -17.22 -15.10 0.57
N PRO A 30 -16.90 -15.15 1.88
CA PRO A 30 -16.34 -13.99 2.58
C PRO A 30 -15.03 -13.49 1.97
N CYS A 31 -14.09 -14.38 1.63
CA CYS A 31 -12.83 -14.00 1.00
C CYS A 31 -13.05 -13.37 -0.37
N GLU A 32 -13.96 -13.91 -1.17
CA GLU A 32 -14.33 -13.37 -2.48
C GLU A 32 -14.82 -11.92 -2.35
N SER A 33 -15.82 -11.71 -1.47
CA SER A 33 -16.39 -10.38 -1.22
C SER A 33 -15.34 -9.40 -0.71
N MET A 34 -14.52 -9.81 0.28
CA MET A 34 -13.51 -8.94 0.87
C MET A 34 -12.44 -8.51 -0.13
N VAL A 35 -11.93 -9.45 -0.93
CA VAL A 35 -10.92 -9.15 -1.97
C VAL A 35 -11.53 -8.27 -3.04
N GLU A 36 -12.76 -8.52 -3.48
CA GLU A 36 -13.43 -7.71 -4.48
C GLU A 36 -13.63 -6.26 -4.01
N MET A 37 -14.13 -6.07 -2.78
CA MET A 37 -14.29 -4.74 -2.19
C MET A 37 -12.93 -4.05 -1.98
N ALA A 38 -11.89 -4.80 -1.60
CA ALA A 38 -10.55 -4.25 -1.47
C ALA A 38 -9.97 -3.81 -2.82
N CYS A 39 -10.16 -4.59 -3.88
CA CYS A 39 -9.79 -4.20 -5.24
C CYS A 39 -10.53 -2.94 -5.69
N LEU A 40 -11.78 -2.72 -5.27
CA LEU A 40 -12.49 -1.47 -5.60
C LEU A 40 -11.93 -0.27 -4.82
N MET A 41 -11.48 -0.48 -3.59
CA MET A 41 -11.03 0.59 -2.69
C MET A 41 -9.53 0.90 -2.75
N HIS A 42 -8.71 0.10 -3.41
CA HIS A 42 -7.24 0.20 -3.29
C HIS A 42 -6.69 1.59 -3.65
N ASP A 43 -7.32 2.27 -4.60
CA ASP A 43 -6.94 3.61 -5.07
C ASP A 43 -7.80 4.76 -4.51
N ILE A 44 -8.70 4.49 -3.56
CA ILE A 44 -9.62 5.50 -3.03
C ILE A 44 -8.88 6.69 -2.40
N GLY A 45 -7.67 6.47 -1.89
CA GLY A 45 -6.82 7.48 -1.24
C GLY A 45 -5.91 8.27 -2.19
N ASN A 46 -5.89 7.96 -3.49
CA ASN A 46 -4.98 8.62 -4.42
C ASN A 46 -5.35 10.10 -4.58
N PRO A 47 -4.36 11.01 -4.58
CA PRO A 47 -4.62 12.42 -4.77
C PRO A 47 -4.90 12.72 -6.26
N PRO A 48 -5.40 13.92 -6.59
CA PRO A 48 -5.42 14.39 -7.97
C PRO A 48 -4.04 14.25 -8.61
N PHE A 49 -4.00 13.81 -9.86
CA PHE A 49 -2.76 13.54 -10.63
C PHE A 49 -1.87 12.40 -10.06
N GLY A 50 -2.40 11.53 -9.21
CA GLY A 50 -1.71 10.32 -8.75
C GLY A 50 -0.35 10.62 -8.14
N HIS A 51 0.70 9.90 -8.59
CA HIS A 51 2.06 10.07 -8.08
C HIS A 51 2.62 11.50 -8.19
N PHE A 52 2.21 12.27 -9.21
CA PHE A 52 2.61 13.68 -9.30
C PHE A 52 1.98 14.52 -8.19
N GLY A 53 0.72 14.22 -7.82
CA GLY A 53 0.06 14.83 -6.67
C GLY A 53 0.75 14.49 -5.36
N GLU A 54 1.10 13.21 -5.15
CA GLU A 54 1.86 12.77 -3.97
C GLU A 54 3.19 13.50 -3.85
N ALA A 55 3.96 13.55 -4.95
CA ALA A 55 5.24 14.25 -5.00
C ALA A 55 5.09 15.74 -4.67
N ALA A 56 4.08 16.40 -5.25
CA ALA A 56 3.83 17.82 -5.01
C ALA A 56 3.49 18.12 -3.53
N ILE A 57 2.64 17.31 -2.90
CA ILE A 57 2.29 17.45 -1.48
C ILE A 57 3.53 17.25 -0.61
N ASN A 58 4.26 16.16 -0.84
CA ASN A 58 5.44 15.81 -0.05
C ASN A 58 6.54 16.87 -0.17
N ASP A 59 6.83 17.35 -1.38
CA ASP A 59 7.84 18.38 -1.61
C ASP A 59 7.45 19.72 -0.98
N TRP A 60 6.17 20.08 -1.03
CA TRP A 60 5.67 21.30 -0.40
C TRP A 60 5.87 21.24 1.13
N PHE A 61 5.52 20.12 1.77
CA PHE A 61 5.72 19.95 3.21
C PHE A 61 7.20 19.87 3.58
N ARG A 62 8.04 19.16 2.81
CA ARG A 62 9.49 19.04 3.07
C ARG A 62 10.19 20.40 3.11
N ARG A 63 9.85 21.30 2.17
CA ARG A 63 10.39 22.67 2.14
C ARG A 63 9.99 23.50 3.36
N ARG A 64 8.89 23.16 4.02
CA ARG A 64 8.34 23.91 5.16
C ARG A 64 8.71 23.32 6.51
N LEU A 65 8.85 22.00 6.60
CA LEU A 65 9.01 21.29 7.87
C LEU A 65 10.46 20.90 8.17
N ASP A 66 11.37 21.03 7.20
CA ASP A 66 12.81 20.81 7.33
C ASP A 66 13.15 19.46 8.01
N ILE A 67 12.60 18.37 7.48
CA ILE A 67 12.84 17.02 8.04
C ILE A 67 14.32 16.62 8.04
N ALA A 68 15.16 17.24 7.19
CA ALA A 68 16.60 17.02 7.17
C ALA A 68 17.29 17.46 8.48
N SER A 69 16.74 18.45 9.19
CA SER A 69 17.31 18.86 10.48
C SER A 69 17.11 17.83 11.59
N LEU A 70 16.18 16.86 11.39
CA LEU A 70 15.91 15.80 12.35
C LEU A 70 17.04 14.76 12.41
N GLU A 71 17.80 14.59 11.33
CA GLU A 71 18.89 13.60 11.26
C GLU A 71 20.18 14.09 11.94
N GLN A 72 20.33 15.40 12.14
CA GLN A 72 21.61 16.03 12.51
C GLN A 72 21.66 16.59 13.95
N ASP A 73 20.64 16.33 14.77
CA ASP A 73 20.52 16.87 16.14
C ASP A 73 20.76 18.39 16.23
N ALA A 74 20.46 19.10 15.13
CA ALA A 74 20.86 20.47 14.93
C ALA A 74 19.79 21.41 15.50
N LEU A 75 19.61 21.39 16.83
CA LEU A 75 18.78 22.34 17.57
C LEU A 75 19.08 23.81 17.20
N GLY A 76 20.32 24.09 16.75
CA GLY A 76 20.75 25.42 16.32
C GLY A 76 20.41 25.82 14.87
N ASN A 77 19.93 24.91 14.01
CA ASN A 77 19.69 25.18 12.59
C ASN A 77 18.34 24.60 12.07
N ASP A 78 17.34 24.52 12.94
CA ASP A 78 16.00 24.08 12.56
C ASP A 78 15.27 25.17 11.76
N ARG A 79 15.07 24.93 10.45
CA ARG A 79 14.41 25.89 9.54
C ARG A 79 12.93 25.59 9.35
N CYS A 80 12.32 24.79 10.22
CA CYS A 80 10.89 24.57 10.19
C CYS A 80 10.14 25.91 10.24
N GLN A 81 9.24 26.13 9.29
CA GLN A 81 8.47 27.35 9.15
C GLN A 81 7.27 27.38 10.12
N VAL A 82 6.91 26.24 10.70
CA VAL A 82 5.77 26.10 11.63
C VAL A 82 6.28 26.20 13.07
N ALA A 83 6.01 27.32 13.73
CA ALA A 83 6.56 27.63 15.06
C ALA A 83 6.22 26.59 16.14
N SER A 84 5.04 25.97 16.09
CA SER A 84 4.64 24.90 17.02
C SER A 84 5.41 23.59 16.81
N LEU A 85 5.94 23.38 15.61
CA LEU A 85 6.68 22.17 15.26
C LEU A 85 8.19 22.34 15.43
N ARG A 86 8.71 23.56 15.68
CA ARG A 86 10.14 23.82 15.93
C ARG A 86 10.68 23.07 17.14
N LEU A 87 11.86 22.47 16.99
CA LEU A 87 12.58 21.80 18.06
C LEU A 87 13.02 22.84 19.11
N ARG A 88 13.05 22.42 20.37
CA ARG A 88 13.40 23.29 21.51
C ARG A 88 14.39 22.59 22.41
N ALA A 89 15.43 23.31 22.84
CA ALA A 89 16.40 22.77 23.77
C ALA A 89 15.72 22.42 25.11
N GLY A 90 16.00 21.24 25.65
CA GLY A 90 15.43 20.76 26.92
C GLY A 90 13.97 20.29 26.86
N ASP A 91 13.41 20.06 25.67
CA ASP A 91 12.01 19.65 25.47
C ASP A 91 11.93 18.32 24.68
N GLU A 92 12.68 17.31 25.13
CA GLU A 92 12.95 16.06 24.41
C GLU A 92 11.68 15.29 24.02
N ASP A 93 10.73 15.12 24.96
CA ASP A 93 9.48 14.40 24.70
C ASP A 93 8.65 15.06 23.59
N ASN A 94 8.49 16.39 23.67
CA ASN A 94 7.76 17.12 22.63
C ASN A 94 8.57 17.17 21.32
N ASN A 95 9.90 17.20 21.37
CA ASN A 95 10.73 17.13 20.16
C ASN A 95 10.56 15.80 19.43
N ALA A 96 10.45 14.69 20.16
CA ALA A 96 10.14 13.39 19.57
C ALA A 96 8.79 13.42 18.85
N LEU A 97 7.75 13.98 19.47
CA LEU A 97 6.44 14.15 18.84
C LEU A 97 6.49 15.09 17.62
N ARG A 98 7.17 16.24 17.74
CA ARG A 98 7.37 17.19 16.64
C ARG A 98 8.06 16.52 15.45
N GLY A 99 9.09 15.73 15.70
CA GLY A 99 9.80 14.94 14.68
C GLY A 99 8.86 13.96 13.97
N ARG A 100 8.07 13.19 14.74
CA ARG A 100 7.07 12.27 14.17
C ARG A 100 6.05 13.00 13.31
N ILE A 101 5.49 14.12 13.78
CA ILE A 101 4.51 14.91 13.02
C ILE A 101 5.13 15.44 11.71
N ARG A 102 6.35 15.97 11.77
CA ARG A 102 7.02 16.49 10.57
C ARG A 102 7.23 15.40 9.52
N LEU A 103 7.69 14.23 9.94
CA LEU A 103 7.89 13.09 9.05
C LEU A 103 6.57 12.60 8.45
N ASP A 104 5.55 12.44 9.28
CA ASP A 104 4.22 12.01 8.84
C ASP A 104 3.66 12.90 7.73
N LEU A 105 3.69 14.23 7.95
CA LEU A 105 3.22 15.23 6.99
C LEU A 105 4.06 15.31 5.71
N CYS A 106 5.30 14.84 5.73
CA CYS A 106 6.19 14.79 4.57
C CYS A 106 6.16 13.45 3.80
N HIS A 107 5.32 12.51 4.23
CA HIS A 107 5.17 11.18 3.64
C HIS A 107 3.70 10.84 3.37
N PHE A 108 3.01 11.76 2.70
CA PHE A 108 1.72 11.48 2.07
C PHE A 108 1.86 10.32 1.07
N GLU A 109 0.92 9.38 1.14
CA GLU A 109 0.83 8.20 0.28
C GLU A 109 -0.63 7.78 0.14
N GLY A 110 -1.06 7.44 -1.08
CA GLY A 110 -2.43 7.04 -1.39
C GLY A 110 -2.93 5.87 -0.54
N ASN A 111 -2.10 4.86 -0.30
CA ASN A 111 -2.44 3.71 0.55
C ASN A 111 -2.71 4.11 2.02
N ALA A 112 -1.86 4.97 2.60
CA ALA A 112 -2.09 5.50 3.94
C ALA A 112 -3.35 6.38 4.00
N GLN A 113 -3.57 7.17 2.95
CA GLN A 113 -4.77 7.99 2.80
C GLN A 113 -6.04 7.16 2.65
N ALA A 114 -5.98 5.97 2.04
CA ALA A 114 -7.13 5.06 1.94
C ALA A 114 -7.63 4.63 3.33
N ILE A 115 -6.71 4.27 4.24
CA ILE A 115 -7.06 3.92 5.63
C ILE A 115 -7.71 5.11 6.33
N ARG A 116 -7.10 6.29 6.23
CA ARG A 116 -7.65 7.54 6.78
C ARG A 116 -9.03 7.87 6.22
N MET A 117 -9.24 7.63 4.92
CA MET A 117 -10.51 7.90 4.27
C MET A 117 -11.62 6.99 4.79
N VAL A 118 -11.43 5.67 4.79
CA VAL A 118 -12.50 4.74 5.19
C VAL A 118 -12.82 4.83 6.68
N HIS A 119 -11.82 5.13 7.52
CA HIS A 119 -11.97 5.20 8.96
C HIS A 119 -12.37 6.61 9.46
N SER A 120 -11.52 7.60 9.23
CA SER A 120 -11.60 8.90 9.90
C SER A 120 -12.49 9.89 9.17
N LEU A 121 -12.45 9.90 7.83
CA LEU A 121 -13.13 10.92 7.01
C LEU A 121 -14.54 10.48 6.59
N LEU A 122 -14.67 9.33 5.93
CA LEU A 122 -15.94 8.81 5.43
C LEU A 122 -16.70 8.02 6.51
N LYS A 123 -16.01 7.56 7.56
CA LYS A 123 -16.59 6.83 8.69
C LYS A 123 -17.47 5.65 8.25
N LEU A 124 -16.98 4.87 7.29
CA LEU A 124 -17.73 3.78 6.67
C LEU A 124 -18.03 2.62 7.63
N ASN A 125 -17.35 2.56 8.78
CA ASN A 125 -17.52 1.53 9.81
C ASN A 125 -17.43 0.09 9.25
N LEU A 126 -16.45 -0.13 8.37
CA LEU A 126 -16.17 -1.44 7.77
C LEU A 126 -15.65 -2.41 8.84
N THR A 127 -15.77 -3.72 8.57
CA THR A 127 -15.17 -4.75 9.42
C THR A 127 -13.64 -4.62 9.42
N TYR A 128 -12.99 -5.02 10.52
CA TYR A 128 -11.52 -5.01 10.59
C TYR A 128 -10.89 -5.83 9.47
N ALA A 129 -11.47 -6.98 9.11
CA ALA A 129 -10.97 -7.81 8.03
C ALA A 129 -11.02 -7.08 6.67
N GLN A 130 -12.10 -6.32 6.42
CA GLN A 130 -12.21 -5.54 5.19
C GLN A 130 -11.17 -4.42 5.12
N VAL A 131 -10.93 -3.71 6.23
CA VAL A 131 -9.89 -2.66 6.27
C VAL A 131 -8.48 -3.26 6.22
N GLY A 132 -8.28 -4.44 6.82
CA GLY A 132 -7.04 -5.20 6.70
C GLY A 132 -6.68 -5.51 5.25
N CYS A 133 -7.67 -5.83 4.40
CA CYS A 133 -7.47 -6.11 2.99
C CYS A 133 -6.92 -4.91 2.18
N ILE A 134 -7.13 -3.68 2.64
CA ILE A 134 -6.62 -2.46 1.96
C ILE A 134 -5.36 -1.88 2.61
N LEU A 135 -4.90 -2.43 3.74
CA LEU A 135 -3.61 -2.08 4.34
C LEU A 135 -2.45 -2.73 3.56
N LYS A 136 -2.15 -2.19 2.37
CA LYS A 136 -1.16 -2.72 1.41
C LYS A 136 0.27 -2.74 1.94
N TYR A 137 0.64 -1.70 2.68
CA TYR A 137 1.95 -1.54 3.31
C TYR A 137 1.79 -1.35 4.82
N THR A 138 2.86 -1.58 5.56
CA THR A 138 2.83 -1.62 7.03
C THR A 138 3.80 -0.64 7.69
N ARG A 139 4.55 0.15 6.90
CA ARG A 139 5.40 1.21 7.43
C ARG A 139 4.55 2.38 7.93
N PRO A 140 4.72 2.86 9.17
CA PRO A 140 4.14 4.14 9.57
C PRO A 140 4.74 5.29 8.75
N ALA A 141 3.95 6.31 8.38
CA ALA A 141 4.47 7.46 7.61
C ALA A 141 5.54 8.28 8.38
N TYR A 142 5.56 8.19 9.71
CA TYR A 142 6.56 8.79 10.59
C TYR A 142 7.76 7.87 10.91
N TRP A 143 7.91 6.74 10.21
CA TRP A 143 9.04 5.82 10.43
C TRP A 143 10.38 6.49 10.14
N GLN A 144 11.36 6.27 11.00
CA GLN A 144 12.74 6.73 10.84
C GLN A 144 13.69 5.54 10.68
N GLY A 145 14.70 5.71 9.82
CA GLY A 145 15.71 4.69 9.58
C GLY A 145 15.27 3.57 8.64
N PRO A 146 16.15 2.60 8.41
CA PRO A 146 15.89 1.51 7.48
C PRO A 146 14.77 0.59 7.99
N ALA A 147 13.98 0.05 7.07
CA ALA A 147 13.05 -1.02 7.41
C ALA A 147 13.82 -2.29 7.82
N PRO A 148 13.33 -3.08 8.80
CA PRO A 148 13.90 -4.38 9.11
C PRO A 148 13.92 -5.27 7.86
N ALA A 149 15.01 -6.01 7.63
CA ALA A 149 15.20 -6.79 6.40
C ALA A 149 14.04 -7.76 6.11
N ALA A 150 13.51 -8.42 7.14
CA ALA A 150 12.38 -9.35 7.07
C ALA A 150 11.07 -8.69 6.58
N PHE A 151 10.91 -7.38 6.76
CA PHE A 151 9.72 -6.61 6.40
C PHE A 151 9.99 -5.57 5.31
N SER A 152 11.17 -5.58 4.69
CA SER A 152 11.60 -4.58 3.71
C SER A 152 10.58 -4.35 2.58
N TYR A 153 9.99 -5.43 2.06
CA TYR A 153 8.91 -5.34 1.07
C TYR A 153 7.62 -4.74 1.63
N LEU A 154 7.17 -5.23 2.79
CA LEU A 154 5.93 -4.78 3.43
C LEU A 154 6.01 -3.32 3.93
N MET A 155 7.22 -2.85 4.22
CA MET A 155 7.52 -1.49 4.65
C MET A 155 8.06 -0.60 3.52
N LYS A 156 7.90 -1.01 2.26
CA LYS A 156 8.39 -0.26 1.08
C LYS A 156 7.85 1.18 1.03
N LYS A 157 6.55 1.35 1.33
CA LYS A 157 5.85 2.65 1.34
C LYS A 157 5.09 2.84 2.66
N PRO A 158 4.67 4.08 2.99
CA PRO A 158 3.78 4.31 4.12
C PRO A 158 2.43 3.60 3.95
N GLY A 159 1.98 2.93 5.00
CA GLY A 159 0.70 2.23 5.05
C GLY A 159 -0.38 2.94 5.86
N PHE A 160 0.02 3.82 6.78
CA PHE A 160 -0.89 4.57 7.64
C PHE A 160 -0.17 5.79 8.24
N TYR A 161 -0.97 6.78 8.65
CA TYR A 161 -0.49 8.01 9.27
C TYR A 161 -0.49 7.91 10.80
N LEU A 162 0.22 8.85 11.43
CA LEU A 162 0.24 9.08 12.87
C LEU A 162 -1.18 9.22 13.44
N ALA A 163 -2.06 9.90 12.70
CA ALA A 163 -3.47 10.09 13.09
C ALA A 163 -4.26 8.77 13.15
N GLU A 164 -3.84 7.73 12.44
CA GLU A 164 -4.48 6.42 12.40
C GLU A 164 -3.68 5.35 13.18
N GLU A 165 -2.64 5.72 13.93
CA GLU A 165 -1.78 4.79 14.67
C GLU A 165 -2.59 3.91 15.65
N GLU A 166 -3.45 4.52 16.47
CA GLU A 166 -4.27 3.81 17.46
C GLU A 166 -5.28 2.86 16.78
N TYR A 167 -5.88 3.31 15.68
CA TYR A 167 -6.80 2.49 14.91
C TYR A 167 -6.08 1.27 14.31
N VAL A 168 -4.91 1.45 13.72
CA VAL A 168 -4.11 0.35 13.16
C VAL A 168 -3.62 -0.60 14.24
N GLN A 169 -3.25 -0.12 15.43
CA GLN A 169 -2.93 -0.98 16.57
C GLN A 169 -4.13 -1.84 16.98
N THR A 170 -5.33 -1.27 17.00
CA THR A 170 -6.57 -2.02 17.30
C THR A 170 -6.88 -3.03 16.21
N LEU A 171 -6.83 -2.63 14.93
CA LEU A 171 -6.99 -3.52 13.79
C LEU A 171 -6.03 -4.72 13.84
N ARG A 172 -4.76 -4.48 14.19
CA ARG A 172 -3.77 -5.58 14.34
C ARG A 172 -4.15 -6.54 15.45
N ARG A 173 -4.62 -6.05 16.61
CA ARG A 173 -5.08 -6.91 17.71
C ARG A 173 -6.27 -7.77 17.29
N GLU A 174 -7.27 -7.16 16.69
CA GLU A 174 -8.51 -7.83 16.26
C GLU A 174 -8.26 -8.88 15.16
N LEU A 175 -7.26 -8.66 14.31
CA LEU A 175 -6.85 -9.59 13.26
C LEU A 175 -5.69 -10.51 13.67
N SER A 176 -5.23 -10.46 14.92
CA SER A 176 -4.08 -11.23 15.41
C SER A 176 -2.82 -11.07 14.54
N LEU A 177 -2.56 -9.85 14.05
CA LEU A 177 -1.41 -9.51 13.22
C LEU A 177 -0.22 -9.07 14.09
N GLY A 178 0.96 -9.63 13.79
CA GLY A 178 2.22 -9.16 14.34
C GLY A 178 2.57 -7.72 13.91
N GLU A 179 3.60 -7.14 14.53
CA GLU A 179 4.13 -5.85 14.10
C GLU A 179 4.62 -5.93 12.65
N PHE A 180 4.27 -4.93 11.84
CA PHE A 180 4.57 -4.85 10.40
C PHE A 180 4.01 -5.97 9.52
N HIS A 181 3.19 -6.88 10.07
CA HIS A 181 2.57 -7.95 9.29
C HIS A 181 1.37 -7.44 8.50
N ARG A 182 1.19 -8.00 7.31
CA ARG A 182 0.10 -7.68 6.39
C ARG A 182 -0.99 -8.73 6.44
N PHE A 183 -2.25 -8.31 6.27
CA PHE A 183 -3.38 -9.23 6.24
C PHE A 183 -3.30 -10.17 5.01
N PRO A 184 -3.62 -11.48 5.14
CA PRO A 184 -3.39 -12.44 4.05
C PRO A 184 -4.11 -12.14 2.74
N LEU A 185 -5.35 -11.62 2.80
CA LEU A 185 -6.12 -11.33 1.58
C LEU A 185 -5.59 -10.13 0.79
N THR A 186 -4.79 -9.26 1.42
CA THR A 186 -4.14 -8.14 0.76
C THR A 186 -3.17 -8.60 -0.34
N TYR A 187 -2.55 -9.78 -0.19
CA TYR A 187 -1.70 -10.37 -1.23
C TYR A 187 -2.49 -10.72 -2.49
N ILE A 188 -3.75 -11.16 -2.34
CA ILE A 188 -4.62 -11.48 -3.48
C ILE A 188 -5.07 -10.19 -4.18
N MET A 189 -5.41 -9.16 -3.40
CA MET A 189 -5.73 -7.84 -3.93
C MET A 189 -4.53 -7.25 -4.70
N GLU A 190 -3.32 -7.29 -4.12
CA GLU A 190 -2.09 -6.80 -4.76
C GLU A 190 -1.76 -7.57 -6.06
N ALA A 191 -1.91 -8.90 -6.06
CA ALA A 191 -1.72 -9.67 -7.29
C ALA A 191 -2.78 -9.31 -8.36
N ALA A 192 -4.03 -9.06 -7.96
CA ALA A 192 -5.07 -8.63 -8.89
C ALA A 192 -4.79 -7.24 -9.48
N ASP A 193 -4.29 -6.33 -8.65
CA ASP A 193 -3.85 -4.99 -8.99
C ASP A 193 -2.75 -5.02 -10.06
N ASP A 194 -1.65 -5.71 -9.78
CA ASP A 194 -0.48 -5.82 -10.66
C ASP A 194 -0.82 -6.42 -12.04
N ILE A 195 -1.69 -7.45 -12.08
CA ILE A 195 -2.11 -8.07 -13.35
C ILE A 195 -3.01 -7.14 -14.16
N SER A 196 -3.92 -6.41 -13.49
CA SER A 196 -4.90 -5.57 -14.18
C SER A 196 -4.23 -4.33 -14.79
N TYR A 197 -3.32 -3.69 -14.04
CA TYR A 197 -2.57 -2.53 -14.52
C TYR A 197 -1.75 -2.84 -15.78
N CYS A 198 -0.98 -3.93 -15.77
CA CYS A 198 -0.12 -4.29 -16.91
C CYS A 198 -0.89 -4.49 -18.22
N ILE A 199 -2.10 -5.05 -18.17
CA ILE A 199 -2.89 -5.35 -19.37
C ILE A 199 -3.64 -4.10 -19.84
N ALA A 200 -4.26 -3.36 -18.93
CA ALA A 200 -5.03 -2.16 -19.25
C ALA A 200 -4.13 -1.06 -19.85
N ASP A 201 -2.93 -0.83 -19.30
CA ASP A 201 -2.02 0.19 -19.81
C ASP A 201 -1.55 -0.09 -21.25
N LEU A 202 -1.40 -1.37 -21.61
CA LEU A 202 -1.04 -1.78 -22.97
C LEU A 202 -2.21 -1.59 -23.95
N GLU A 203 -3.43 -1.93 -23.52
CA GLU A 203 -4.65 -1.70 -24.31
C GLU A 203 -4.87 -0.20 -24.56
N ASP A 204 -4.75 0.62 -23.51
CA ASP A 204 -4.85 2.08 -23.59
C ASP A 204 -3.78 2.67 -24.50
N ALA A 205 -2.54 2.18 -24.46
CA ALA A 205 -1.47 2.65 -25.33
C ALA A 205 -1.77 2.41 -26.81
N VAL A 206 -2.40 1.27 -27.14
CA VAL A 206 -2.89 0.99 -28.49
C VAL A 206 -4.04 1.93 -28.86
N GLU A 207 -5.02 2.14 -27.97
CA GLU A 207 -6.15 3.04 -28.21
C GLU A 207 -5.70 4.50 -28.43
N LYS A 208 -4.72 4.96 -27.65
CA LYS A 208 -4.10 6.28 -27.77
C LYS A 208 -3.14 6.40 -28.96
N LYS A 209 -3.00 5.33 -29.76
CA LYS A 209 -2.15 5.29 -30.97
C LYS A 209 -0.68 5.57 -30.69
N ILE A 210 -0.20 5.17 -29.52
CA ILE A 210 1.23 5.18 -29.21
C ILE A 210 1.94 4.14 -30.09
N PHE A 211 1.30 2.98 -30.29
CA PHE A 211 1.69 1.93 -31.23
C PHE A 211 0.47 1.11 -31.68
N THR A 212 0.59 0.32 -32.75
CA THR A 212 -0.46 -0.62 -33.21
C THR A 212 -0.38 -1.96 -32.47
N VAL A 213 -1.42 -2.79 -32.62
CA VAL A 213 -1.44 -4.16 -32.08
C VAL A 213 -0.29 -5.00 -32.64
N GLU A 214 0.03 -4.85 -33.93
CA GLU A 214 1.15 -5.56 -34.56
C GLU A 214 2.50 -5.11 -33.98
N GLN A 215 2.66 -3.81 -33.74
CA GLN A 215 3.86 -3.28 -33.08
C GLN A 215 3.99 -3.79 -31.64
N LEU A 216 2.88 -3.80 -30.88
CA LEU A 216 2.86 -4.36 -29.53
C LEU A 216 3.28 -5.84 -29.53
N TYR A 217 2.73 -6.66 -30.44
CA TYR A 217 3.11 -8.07 -30.57
C TYR A 217 4.62 -8.23 -30.83
N LEU A 218 5.19 -7.44 -31.74
CA LEU A 218 6.62 -7.47 -32.04
C LEU A 218 7.47 -7.04 -30.84
N PHE A 219 7.03 -6.03 -30.07
CA PHE A 219 7.71 -5.61 -28.85
C PHE A 219 7.69 -6.73 -27.79
N LEU A 220 6.53 -7.34 -27.56
CA LEU A 220 6.39 -8.45 -26.61
C LEU A 220 7.27 -9.64 -27.02
N GLN A 221 7.29 -10.01 -28.30
CA GLN A 221 8.13 -11.09 -28.81
C GLN A 221 9.62 -10.80 -28.61
N LYS A 222 10.03 -9.55 -28.84
CA LYS A 222 11.42 -9.12 -28.66
C LYS A 222 11.85 -9.15 -27.18
N GLU A 223 11.00 -8.67 -26.27
CA GLU A 223 11.29 -8.64 -24.82
C GLU A 223 11.25 -10.05 -24.20
N TRP A 224 10.36 -10.93 -24.67
CA TRP A 224 10.24 -12.30 -24.16
C TRP A 224 11.43 -13.19 -24.56
N GLY A 225 12.04 -12.91 -25.72
CA GLY A 225 13.18 -13.69 -26.23
C GLY A 225 12.78 -15.03 -26.86
N SER A 226 13.66 -16.03 -26.78
CA SER A 226 13.45 -17.35 -27.38
C SER A 226 12.49 -18.19 -26.55
N VAL A 227 11.28 -18.43 -27.08
CA VAL A 227 10.24 -19.27 -26.47
C VAL A 227 10.70 -20.72 -26.41
N VAL A 228 10.66 -21.33 -25.21
CA VAL A 228 10.99 -22.73 -25.01
C VAL A 228 9.70 -23.56 -24.94
N LYS A 229 9.75 -24.80 -25.43
CA LYS A 229 8.60 -25.71 -25.38
C LYS A 229 8.24 -25.99 -23.91
N GLY A 230 7.10 -25.44 -23.45
CA GLY A 230 6.65 -25.49 -22.05
C GLY A 230 6.31 -24.13 -21.45
N ASP A 231 6.62 -23.03 -22.15
CA ASP A 231 6.23 -21.69 -21.71
C ASP A 231 4.71 -21.49 -21.79
N LEU A 232 4.14 -20.82 -20.78
CA LEU A 232 2.71 -20.58 -20.55
C LEU A 232 1.94 -19.95 -21.73
N TRP A 233 2.64 -19.37 -22.70
CA TRP A 233 2.06 -18.70 -23.88
C TRP A 233 1.75 -19.63 -25.06
N LEU A 234 2.15 -20.90 -24.99
CA LEU A 234 1.85 -21.93 -25.99
C LEU A 234 0.85 -22.95 -25.41
N CYS A 235 -0.41 -22.53 -25.29
CA CYS A 235 -1.57 -23.42 -25.26
C CYS A 235 -2.43 -23.14 -26.49
#